data_AF-A0A2N1ISB3-F1
#
_entry.id   AF-A0A2N1ISB3-F1
#
_cell.length_a   1.000
_cell.length_b   1.000
_cell.length_c   1.000
_cell.angle_alpha   90.00
_cell.angle_beta   90.00
_cell.angle_gamma   90.00
#
_symmetry.space_group_name_H-M   'P 1'
#
loop_
_entity.id
_entity.type
_entity.pdbx_description
1 polymer ?
#
loop_
_entity_poly.entity_id
_entity_poly.type
_entity_poly.pdbx_seq_one_letter_code
_entity_poly.pdbx_strand_id
1 'polypeptide(L)'
;MSSWKDNSHVVTASISAAATFLFAIGVYEQSLIPTRTSALNNVISEKTKELNEKTKYISTLNKKLSEAEQKNSSLTQELKKANNFLTEALNLDTIQYNNPYPKGLGKLRIGDSADLAFEIFRKEQIDTSQSGYYSINRDGFISGATYYFDEEDETKKITHILVHAQPKIDLENYDPQNLNDDRLQAIIEEAFGQYIKLPMEGYYIWSLADVNIFKNDSRSYLIMEKGFAPATWPKKLIKFVHNSSYCPAPAEVSK
;
A
#
# COMPACT_ATOMS: atom_id res chain seq x y z
N MET A 1 -5.44 -113.02 10.16
CA MET A 1 -5.22 -111.61 9.77
C MET A 1 -3.99 -111.14 10.54
N SER A 2 -2.87 -110.85 9.86
CA SER A 2 -1.67 -110.31 10.54
C SER A 2 -1.98 -108.87 10.97
N SER A 3 -1.92 -108.60 12.28
CA SER A 3 -2.10 -107.25 12.82
C SER A 3 -0.87 -106.42 12.46
N TRP A 4 -1.07 -105.17 12.03
CA TRP A 4 0.06 -104.25 11.78
C TRP A 4 0.92 -104.03 13.02
N LYS A 5 0.40 -104.33 14.22
CA LYS A 5 1.14 -104.31 15.50
C LYS A 5 2.15 -105.45 15.64
N ASP A 6 2.00 -106.54 14.89
CA ASP A 6 2.90 -107.70 14.93
C ASP A 6 4.01 -107.59 13.86
N ASN A 7 3.92 -106.61 12.97
CA ASN A 7 4.98 -106.27 12.02
C ASN A 7 5.92 -105.23 12.65
N SER A 8 7.01 -105.72 13.23
CA SER A 8 8.03 -104.90 13.91
C SER A 8 8.55 -103.76 13.06
N HIS A 9 8.62 -103.92 11.73
CA HIS A 9 9.05 -102.88 10.80
C HIS A 9 8.02 -101.74 10.70
N VAL A 10 6.72 -102.06 10.68
CA VAL A 10 5.64 -101.05 10.61
C VAL A 10 5.53 -100.27 11.91
N VAL A 11 5.65 -100.93 13.06
CA VAL A 11 5.62 -100.27 14.38
C VAL A 11 6.85 -99.37 14.56
N THR A 12 8.05 -99.85 14.22
CA THR A 12 9.29 -99.05 14.32
C THR A 12 9.27 -97.85 13.37
N ALA A 13 8.77 -98.03 12.14
CA ALA A 13 8.58 -96.92 11.20
C ALA A 13 7.58 -95.89 11.73
N SER A 14 6.48 -96.33 12.37
CA SER A 14 5.44 -95.46 12.92
C SER A 14 5.93 -94.66 14.15
N ILE A 15 6.68 -95.29 15.06
CA ILE A 15 7.31 -94.61 16.21
C ILE A 15 8.38 -93.63 15.73
N SER A 16 9.18 -94.01 14.73
CA SER A 16 10.20 -93.13 14.16
C SER A 16 9.58 -91.93 13.46
N ALA A 17 8.47 -92.13 12.73
CA ALA A 17 7.70 -91.04 12.13
C ALA A 17 7.13 -90.11 13.20
N ALA A 18 6.46 -90.66 14.23
CA ALA A 18 5.91 -89.88 15.33
C ALA A 18 6.98 -89.08 16.09
N ALA A 19 8.14 -89.68 16.37
CA ALA A 19 9.27 -89.01 17.02
C ALA A 19 9.84 -87.88 16.14
N THR A 20 9.93 -88.08 14.84
CA THR A 20 10.39 -87.05 13.89
C THR A 20 9.42 -85.86 13.84
N PHE A 21 8.11 -86.12 13.84
CA PHE A 21 7.10 -85.07 13.90
C PHE A 21 7.14 -84.29 15.22
N LEU A 22 7.24 -84.98 16.37
CA LEU A 22 7.33 -84.33 17.68
C LEU A 22 8.60 -83.49 17.82
N PHE A 23 9.74 -83.99 17.31
CA PHE A 23 10.98 -83.22 17.29
C PHE A 23 10.86 -81.99 16.37
N ALA A 24 10.27 -82.13 15.19
CA ALA A 24 10.03 -81.01 14.28
C ALA A 24 9.12 -79.93 14.90
N ILE A 25 8.06 -80.34 15.59
CA ILE A 25 7.16 -79.44 16.33
C ILE A 25 7.92 -78.76 17.48
N GLY A 26 8.71 -79.51 18.26
CA GLY A 26 9.52 -78.96 19.35
C GLY A 26 10.55 -77.93 18.88
N VAL A 27 11.26 -78.21 17.77
CA VAL A 27 12.19 -77.24 17.15
C VAL A 27 11.42 -76.02 16.63
N TYR A 28 10.24 -76.21 16.06
CA TYR A 28 9.40 -75.12 15.57
C TYR A 28 8.93 -74.20 16.70
N GLU A 29 8.38 -74.76 17.78
CA GLU A 29 7.84 -74.01 18.91
C GLU A 29 8.92 -73.39 19.80
N GLN A 30 10.01 -74.10 20.08
CA GLN A 30 11.03 -73.63 21.02
C GLN A 30 12.08 -72.73 20.37
N SER A 31 12.33 -72.88 19.07
CA SER A 31 13.42 -72.15 18.40
C SER A 31 12.92 -71.22 17.30
N LEU A 32 12.11 -71.70 16.35
CA LEU A 32 11.72 -70.91 15.19
C LEU A 32 10.70 -69.81 15.51
N ILE A 33 9.67 -70.08 16.32
CA ILE A 33 8.66 -69.07 16.70
C ILE A 33 9.29 -67.92 17.50
N PRO A 34 10.06 -68.16 18.59
CA PRO A 34 10.70 -67.09 19.35
C PRO A 34 11.72 -66.29 18.52
N THR A 35 12.49 -66.96 17.66
CA THR A 35 13.47 -66.29 16.80
C THR A 35 12.78 -65.37 15.79
N ARG A 36 11.71 -65.83 15.12
CA ARG A 36 10.97 -65.01 14.16
C ARG A 36 10.23 -63.85 14.83
N THR A 37 9.61 -64.09 15.99
CA THR A 37 8.94 -63.03 16.76
C THR A 37 9.92 -61.99 17.28
N SER A 38 11.10 -62.41 17.76
CA SER A 38 12.19 -61.49 18.14
C SER A 38 12.70 -60.68 16.95
N ALA A 39 12.93 -61.31 15.80
CA ALA A 39 13.33 -60.62 14.58
C ALA A 39 12.28 -59.59 14.10
N LEU A 40 10.99 -59.97 14.11
CA LEU A 40 9.88 -59.07 13.80
C LEU A 40 9.79 -57.91 14.79
N ASN A 41 9.94 -58.16 16.09
CA ASN A 41 9.93 -57.13 17.13
C ASN A 41 11.10 -56.14 16.97
N ASN A 42 12.28 -56.62 16.58
CA ASN A 42 13.42 -55.76 16.27
C ASN A 42 13.14 -54.85 15.07
N VAL A 43 12.57 -55.39 13.99
CA VAL A 43 12.17 -54.61 12.81
C VAL A 43 11.08 -53.59 13.17
N ILE A 44 10.09 -53.98 13.98
CA ILE A 44 9.05 -53.06 14.45
C ILE A 44 9.68 -51.94 15.29
N SER A 45 10.58 -52.27 16.22
CA SER A 45 11.27 -51.29 17.07
C SER A 45 12.09 -50.30 16.24
N GLU A 46 12.84 -50.79 15.26
CA GLU A 46 13.62 -49.96 14.33
C GLU A 46 12.71 -49.04 13.50
N LYS A 47 11.63 -49.58 12.93
CA LYS A 47 10.65 -48.78 12.17
C LYS A 47 9.93 -47.76 13.04
N THR A 48 9.61 -48.08 14.29
CA THR A 48 9.04 -47.13 15.26
C THR A 48 10.05 -46.03 15.59
N LYS A 49 11.34 -46.35 15.72
CA LYS A 49 12.39 -45.35 15.95
C LYS A 49 12.54 -44.42 14.75
N GLU A 50 12.62 -44.95 13.53
CA GLU A 50 12.65 -44.14 12.29
C GLU A 50 11.42 -43.23 12.18
N LEU A 51 10.23 -43.75 12.50
CA LEU A 51 8.99 -42.98 12.46
C LEU A 51 9.02 -41.83 13.49
N ASN A 52 9.48 -42.09 14.70
CA ASN A 52 9.64 -41.06 15.73
C ASN A 52 10.66 -39.98 15.34
N GLU A 53 11.77 -40.36 14.71
CA GLU A 53 12.78 -39.41 14.20
C GLU A 53 12.21 -38.54 13.07
N LYS A 54 11.48 -39.14 12.12
CA LYS A 54 10.80 -38.40 11.05
C LYS A 54 9.73 -37.46 11.60
N THR A 55 8.93 -37.89 12.58
CA THR A 55 7.93 -37.03 13.22
C THR A 55 8.58 -35.84 13.94
N LYS A 56 9.71 -36.05 14.64
CA LYS A 56 10.49 -34.95 15.23
C LYS A 56 11.02 -33.99 14.16
N TYR A 57 11.52 -34.52 13.04
CA TYR A 57 12.01 -33.70 11.93
C TYR A 57 10.89 -32.85 11.31
N ILE A 58 9.71 -33.44 11.06
CA ILE A 58 8.52 -32.71 10.56
C ILE A 58 8.10 -31.61 11.53
N SER A 59 8.09 -31.89 12.84
CA SER A 59 7.74 -30.86 13.85
C SER A 59 8.73 -29.68 13.84
N THR A 60 10.01 -29.96 13.61
CA THR A 60 11.05 -28.92 13.52
C THR A 60 10.90 -28.09 12.25
N LEU A 61 10.58 -28.73 11.12
CA LEU A 61 10.32 -28.04 9.86
C LEU A 61 9.08 -27.14 9.94
N ASN A 62 7.99 -27.62 10.55
CA ASN A 62 6.78 -26.81 10.74
C ASN A 62 7.05 -25.58 11.62
N LYS A 63 7.88 -25.72 12.65
CA LYS A 63 8.30 -24.59 13.48
C LYS A 63 9.10 -23.56 12.67
N LYS A 64 10.08 -24.00 11.88
CA LYS A 64 10.87 -23.12 11.01
C LYS A 64 10.01 -22.43 9.94
N LEU A 65 9.03 -23.14 9.38
CA LEU A 65 8.10 -22.58 8.41
C LEU A 65 7.25 -21.47 9.05
N SER A 66 6.70 -21.71 10.24
CA SER A 66 5.91 -20.70 10.96
C SER A 66 6.75 -19.47 11.33
N GLU A 67 7.99 -19.66 11.78
CA GLU A 67 8.93 -18.55 12.04
C GLU A 67 9.25 -17.76 10.76
N ALA A 68 9.43 -18.44 9.63
CA ALA A 68 9.67 -17.80 8.34
C ALA A 68 8.44 -17.02 7.83
N GLU A 69 7.24 -17.55 8.00
CA GLU A 69 5.99 -16.88 7.65
C GLU A 69 5.77 -15.62 8.50
N GLN A 70 6.01 -15.69 9.81
CA GLN A 70 5.96 -14.52 10.70
C GLN A 70 7.00 -13.46 10.31
N LYS A 71 8.23 -13.89 9.98
CA LYS A 71 9.28 -12.98 9.51
C LYS A 71 8.94 -12.34 8.17
N ASN A 72 8.35 -13.09 7.25
CA ASN A 72 7.95 -12.56 5.95
C ASN A 72 6.80 -11.56 6.09
N SER A 73 5.83 -11.83 6.97
CA SER A 73 4.73 -10.91 7.27
C SER A 73 5.23 -9.59 7.86
N SER A 74 6.14 -9.65 8.84
CA SER A 74 6.75 -8.45 9.45
C SER A 74 7.58 -7.65 8.44
N LEU A 75 8.43 -8.30 7.65
CA LEU A 75 9.20 -7.64 6.59
C LEU A 75 8.30 -6.97 5.54
N THR A 76 7.18 -7.60 5.19
CA THR A 76 6.20 -7.02 4.24
C THR A 76 5.57 -5.76 4.83
N GLN A 77 5.26 -5.76 6.14
CA GLN A 77 4.75 -4.57 6.83
C GLN A 77 5.80 -3.45 6.90
N GLU A 78 7.06 -3.79 7.17
CA GLU A 78 8.17 -2.82 7.20
C GLU A 78 8.42 -2.18 5.82
N LEU A 79 8.44 -3.01 4.76
CA LEU A 79 8.59 -2.53 3.39
C LEU A 79 7.43 -1.58 3.01
N LYS A 80 6.19 -1.93 3.38
CA LYS A 80 5.02 -1.06 3.18
C LYS A 80 5.19 0.29 3.90
N LYS A 81 5.64 0.27 5.16
CA LYS A 81 5.91 1.51 5.93
C LYS A 81 7.01 2.36 5.29
N ALA A 82 8.11 1.74 4.86
CA ALA A 82 9.24 2.44 4.24
C ALA A 82 8.87 3.05 2.87
N ASN A 83 8.15 2.33 2.01
CA ASN A 83 7.66 2.87 0.75
C ASN A 83 6.70 4.03 0.95
N ASN A 84 5.84 3.96 1.98
CA ASN A 84 4.92 5.04 2.29
C ASN A 84 5.64 6.28 2.81
N PHE A 85 6.64 6.11 3.68
CA PHE A 85 7.50 7.21 4.12
C PHE A 85 8.25 7.86 2.94
N LEU A 86 8.82 7.06 2.04
CA LEU A 86 9.46 7.58 0.83
C LEU A 86 8.47 8.32 -0.07
N THR A 87 7.26 7.78 -0.23
CA THR A 87 6.18 8.45 -0.98
C THR A 87 5.81 9.79 -0.34
N GLU A 88 5.74 9.83 0.99
CA GLU A 88 5.46 11.04 1.75
C GLU A 88 6.58 12.09 1.60
N ALA A 89 7.84 11.68 1.73
CA ALA A 89 9.01 12.53 1.55
C ALA A 89 9.11 13.05 0.10
N LEU A 90 8.84 12.22 -0.90
CA LEU A 90 8.80 12.63 -2.31
C LEU A 90 7.63 13.57 -2.62
N ASN A 91 6.53 13.45 -1.88
CA ASN A 91 5.34 14.28 -2.04
C ASN A 91 5.44 15.65 -1.37
N LEU A 92 6.26 15.81 -0.33
CA LEU A 92 6.58 17.13 0.26
C LEU A 92 7.32 18.04 -0.75
N ASP A 93 8.05 17.42 -1.67
CA ASP A 93 8.82 18.10 -2.73
C ASP A 93 7.95 18.66 -3.88
N THR A 94 6.62 18.61 -3.74
CA THR A 94 5.66 19.04 -4.78
C THR A 94 5.31 20.53 -4.70
N ILE A 95 5.30 21.15 -3.52
CA ILE A 95 5.15 22.61 -3.38
C ILE A 95 6.56 23.18 -3.19
N GLN A 96 6.93 24.11 -4.07
CA GLN A 96 8.27 24.68 -4.10
C GLN A 96 8.31 25.96 -3.25
N TYR A 97 9.40 26.15 -2.50
CA TYR A 97 9.62 27.36 -1.71
C TYR A 97 9.48 28.62 -2.56
N ASN A 98 8.66 29.57 -2.13
CA ASN A 98 8.35 30.83 -2.84
C ASN A 98 7.89 30.68 -4.30
N ASN A 99 7.42 29.50 -4.72
CA ASN A 99 6.83 29.32 -6.03
C ASN A 99 5.37 28.82 -5.89
N PRO A 100 4.37 29.64 -6.24
CA PRO A 100 2.95 29.32 -6.04
C PRO A 100 2.50 28.06 -6.79
N TYR A 101 3.23 27.70 -7.84
CA TYR A 101 2.88 26.59 -8.70
C TYR A 101 3.60 25.31 -8.28
N PRO A 102 2.87 24.20 -8.07
CA PRO A 102 3.48 22.92 -7.77
C PRO A 102 4.50 22.50 -8.83
N LYS A 103 5.55 21.81 -8.39
CA LYS A 103 6.59 21.20 -9.23
C LYS A 103 5.94 20.39 -10.36
N GLY A 104 6.31 20.69 -11.60
CA GLY A 104 5.76 20.04 -12.80
C GLY A 104 4.43 20.59 -13.31
N LEU A 105 3.62 21.24 -12.47
CA LEU A 105 2.37 21.90 -12.88
C LEU A 105 2.60 23.38 -13.25
N GLY A 106 3.60 24.04 -12.65
CA GLY A 106 3.94 25.44 -12.94
C GLY A 106 4.57 25.76 -14.31
N LYS A 107 4.51 24.82 -15.25
CA LYS A 107 4.86 25.03 -16.65
C LYS A 107 3.76 25.78 -17.41
N LEU A 108 2.51 25.63 -16.97
CA LEU A 108 1.36 26.40 -17.42
C LEU A 108 0.95 27.35 -16.28
N ARG A 109 0.85 28.64 -16.57
CA ARG A 109 0.67 29.69 -15.56
C ARG A 109 -0.55 30.56 -15.88
N ILE A 110 -0.91 31.41 -14.92
CA ILE A 110 -1.92 32.45 -15.14
C ILE A 110 -1.42 33.39 -16.24
N GLY A 111 -2.29 33.71 -17.19
CA GLY A 111 -2.00 34.53 -18.37
C GLY A 111 -1.53 33.74 -19.60
N ASP A 112 -1.07 32.49 -19.44
CA ASP A 112 -0.75 31.62 -20.58
C ASP A 112 -2.03 31.18 -21.29
N SER A 113 -1.93 30.81 -22.57
CA SER A 113 -3.06 30.22 -23.29
C SER A 113 -3.31 28.78 -22.81
N ALA A 114 -4.57 28.41 -22.63
CA ALA A 114 -4.98 27.06 -22.26
C ALA A 114 -4.49 25.99 -23.25
N ASP A 115 -4.38 26.34 -24.54
CA ASP A 115 -3.96 25.40 -25.58
C ASP A 115 -2.50 24.93 -25.41
N LEU A 116 -1.68 25.71 -24.69
CA LEU A 116 -0.30 25.32 -24.34
C LEU A 116 -0.27 24.04 -23.49
N ALA A 117 -1.37 23.68 -22.83
CA ALA A 117 -1.49 22.42 -22.10
C ALA A 117 -1.19 21.19 -22.97
N PHE A 118 -1.59 21.21 -24.25
CA PHE A 118 -1.40 20.09 -25.18
C PHE A 118 0.05 19.93 -25.66
N GLU A 119 0.88 20.97 -25.48
CA GLU A 119 2.31 20.93 -25.77
C GLU A 119 3.13 20.50 -24.53
N ILE A 120 2.65 20.86 -23.34
CA ILE A 120 3.37 20.65 -22.09
C ILE A 120 3.09 19.29 -21.46
N PHE A 121 1.83 18.84 -21.50
CA PHE A 121 1.36 17.65 -20.80
C PHE A 121 0.99 16.54 -21.77
N ARG A 122 1.06 15.29 -21.28
CA ARG A 122 0.63 14.14 -22.09
C ARG A 122 -0.88 14.16 -22.21
N LYS A 123 -1.40 13.80 -23.38
CA LYS A 123 -2.84 13.82 -23.68
C LYS A 123 -3.68 13.05 -22.66
N GLU A 124 -3.17 11.95 -22.12
CA GLU A 124 -3.88 11.11 -21.14
C GLU A 124 -4.03 11.78 -19.77
N GLN A 125 -3.24 12.82 -19.49
CA GLN A 125 -3.31 13.59 -18.25
C GLN A 125 -4.30 14.75 -18.35
N ILE A 126 -4.68 15.16 -19.56
CA ILE A 126 -5.52 16.33 -19.82
C ILE A 126 -6.97 15.88 -19.92
N ASP A 127 -7.77 16.27 -18.93
CA ASP A 127 -9.22 16.14 -18.96
C ASP A 127 -9.83 17.43 -19.51
N THR A 128 -10.48 17.29 -20.67
CA THR A 128 -11.19 18.34 -21.41
C THR A 128 -12.70 18.05 -21.48
N SER A 129 -13.23 17.27 -20.53
CA SER A 129 -14.63 16.84 -20.53
C SER A 129 -15.63 17.98 -20.31
N GLN A 130 -15.19 19.11 -19.77
CA GLN A 130 -16.01 20.30 -19.55
C GLN A 130 -15.43 21.51 -20.25
N SER A 131 -16.33 22.40 -20.68
CA SER A 131 -16.02 23.71 -21.24
C SER A 131 -15.53 24.67 -20.15
N GLY A 132 -14.59 25.56 -20.51
CA GLY A 132 -14.10 26.65 -19.66
C GLY A 132 -12.98 26.27 -18.69
N TYR A 133 -12.50 25.03 -18.72
CA TYR A 133 -11.28 24.65 -18.00
C TYR A 133 -10.64 23.37 -18.54
N TYR A 134 -9.35 23.20 -18.27
CA TYR A 134 -8.64 21.92 -18.44
C TYR A 134 -8.12 21.42 -17.09
N SER A 135 -8.30 20.13 -16.81
CA SER A 135 -7.79 19.50 -15.59
C SER A 135 -6.61 18.57 -15.92
N ILE A 136 -5.49 18.77 -15.22
CA ILE A 136 -4.30 17.94 -15.35
C ILE A 136 -4.22 17.00 -14.15
N ASN A 137 -4.41 15.71 -14.39
CA ASN A 137 -4.37 14.67 -13.36
C ASN A 137 -2.97 14.05 -13.24
N ARG A 138 -2.55 13.76 -12.01
CA ARG A 138 -1.31 13.05 -11.70
C ARG A 138 -1.40 12.29 -10.39
N ASP A 139 -0.47 11.36 -10.20
CA ASP A 139 -0.30 10.67 -8.94
C ASP A 139 0.47 11.53 -7.93
N GLY A 140 0.19 11.33 -6.63
CA GLY A 140 0.88 11.99 -5.52
C GLY A 140 -0.04 12.82 -4.64
N PHE A 141 0.55 13.46 -3.61
CA PHE A 141 -0.20 14.28 -2.66
C PHE A 141 -0.90 15.44 -3.35
N ILE A 142 -0.19 16.18 -4.20
CA ILE A 142 -0.82 17.11 -5.14
C ILE A 142 -1.23 16.30 -6.36
N SER A 143 -2.50 15.93 -6.43
CA SER A 143 -3.04 15.03 -7.46
C SER A 143 -3.35 15.71 -8.78
N GLY A 144 -3.23 17.03 -8.86
CA GLY A 144 -3.45 17.73 -10.11
C GLY A 144 -3.70 19.22 -9.96
N ALA A 145 -4.05 19.84 -11.08
CA ALA A 145 -4.55 21.21 -11.11
C ALA A 145 -5.59 21.39 -12.22
N THR A 146 -6.58 22.22 -11.95
CA THR A 146 -7.56 22.69 -12.93
C THR A 146 -7.24 24.13 -13.33
N TYR A 147 -7.09 24.37 -14.62
CA TYR A 147 -6.74 25.64 -15.23
C TYR A 147 -7.99 26.22 -15.88
N TYR A 148 -8.50 27.31 -15.34
CA TYR A 148 -9.74 27.94 -15.80
C TYR A 148 -9.45 29.07 -16.77
N PHE A 149 -10.26 29.19 -17.81
CA PHE A 149 -10.16 30.23 -18.83
C PHE A 149 -11.56 30.61 -19.32
N ASP A 150 -11.67 31.77 -19.96
CA ASP A 150 -12.90 32.16 -20.64
C ASP A 150 -12.94 31.52 -22.03
N GLU A 151 -14.02 30.80 -22.35
CA GLU A 151 -14.19 30.20 -23.68
C GLU A 151 -14.53 31.23 -24.76
N GLU A 152 -15.10 32.37 -24.36
CA GLU A 152 -15.46 33.45 -25.27
C GLU A 152 -14.22 34.29 -25.67
N ASP A 153 -13.14 34.20 -24.89
CA ASP A 153 -11.84 34.81 -25.22
C ASP A 153 -11.10 33.95 -26.26
N GLU A 154 -10.82 34.52 -27.43
CA GLU A 154 -10.06 33.86 -28.50
C GLU A 154 -8.69 33.35 -28.04
N THR A 155 -8.10 34.00 -27.04
CA THR A 155 -6.78 33.63 -26.50
C THR A 155 -6.84 32.56 -25.41
N LYS A 156 -8.03 32.29 -24.85
CA LYS A 156 -8.29 31.33 -23.77
C LYS A 156 -7.24 31.41 -22.66
N LYS A 157 -6.96 32.62 -22.18
CA LYS A 157 -5.96 32.82 -21.15
C LYS A 157 -6.39 32.22 -19.84
N ILE A 158 -5.45 31.54 -19.17
CA ILE A 158 -5.67 31.00 -17.84
C ILE A 158 -5.87 32.17 -16.86
N THR A 159 -7.03 32.21 -16.21
CA THR A 159 -7.40 33.26 -15.27
C THR A 159 -7.10 32.88 -13.82
N HIS A 160 -7.31 31.61 -13.48
CA HIS A 160 -7.04 31.07 -12.16
C HIS A 160 -6.78 29.57 -12.22
N ILE A 161 -6.08 29.06 -11.20
CA ILE A 161 -5.67 27.67 -11.13
C ILE A 161 -6.11 27.10 -9.79
N LEU A 162 -6.89 26.04 -9.80
CA LEU A 162 -7.26 25.27 -8.62
C LEU A 162 -6.33 24.08 -8.50
N VAL A 163 -5.52 24.05 -7.44
CA VAL A 163 -4.60 22.94 -7.17
C VAL A 163 -5.31 21.94 -6.26
N HIS A 164 -5.27 20.68 -6.66
CA HIS A 164 -5.91 19.57 -5.95
C HIS A 164 -4.89 18.80 -5.14
N ALA A 165 -5.23 18.56 -3.87
CA ALA A 165 -4.51 17.70 -2.97
C ALA A 165 -5.38 16.50 -2.55
N GLN A 166 -4.77 15.33 -2.48
CA GLN A 166 -5.44 14.15 -1.95
C GLN A 166 -5.41 14.16 -0.42
N PRO A 167 -6.57 13.99 0.24
CA PRO A 167 -6.70 14.06 1.69
C PRO A 167 -5.99 12.93 2.45
N LYS A 168 -5.75 11.78 1.82
CA LYS A 168 -5.13 10.63 2.45
C LYS A 168 -4.92 9.52 1.43
N ILE A 169 -3.78 8.86 1.50
CA ILE A 169 -3.69 7.43 1.15
C ILE A 169 -4.44 6.70 2.26
N ASP A 170 -5.44 5.90 1.90
CA ASP A 170 -6.20 5.11 2.87
C ASP A 170 -5.29 4.01 3.45
N LEU A 171 -5.03 4.10 4.75
CA LEU A 171 -4.07 3.28 5.48
C LEU A 171 -4.81 2.61 6.63
N GLU A 172 -5.34 1.41 6.40
CA GLU A 172 -5.97 0.61 7.47
C GLU A 172 -4.99 0.18 8.60
N ASN A 173 -3.74 0.67 8.64
CA ASN A 173 -2.83 0.51 9.80
C ASN A 173 -1.75 1.62 9.85
N TYR A 174 -2.17 2.87 10.03
CA TYR A 174 -1.28 3.99 10.39
C TYR A 174 -1.91 4.81 11.53
N ASP A 175 -1.21 4.92 12.68
CA ASP A 175 -1.72 5.54 13.92
C ASP A 175 -1.44 7.06 13.98
N PRO A 176 -2.37 7.85 14.55
CA PRO A 176 -2.86 9.09 13.97
C PRO A 176 -2.82 10.29 14.93
N GLN A 177 -1.73 10.50 15.67
CA GLN A 177 -1.65 11.59 16.66
C GLN A 177 -1.05 12.92 16.19
N ASN A 178 -0.55 13.06 14.95
CA ASN A 178 0.27 14.23 14.61
C ASN A 178 0.24 14.69 13.15
N LEU A 179 -0.87 14.47 12.45
CA LEU A 179 -1.11 15.14 11.18
C LEU A 179 -2.35 16.00 11.37
N ASN A 180 -2.12 17.30 11.61
CA ASN A 180 -3.16 18.32 11.65
C ASN A 180 -4.15 18.11 10.50
N ASP A 181 -5.43 18.37 10.76
CA ASP A 181 -6.54 18.36 9.79
C ASP A 181 -6.30 19.25 8.54
N ASP A 182 -5.20 20.00 8.54
CA ASP A 182 -4.79 20.90 7.48
C ASP A 182 -3.29 20.72 7.11
N ARG A 183 -2.84 19.48 6.86
CA ARG A 183 -1.50 19.18 6.31
C ARG A 183 -1.15 20.06 5.09
N LEU A 184 -2.11 20.27 4.20
CA LEU A 184 -1.94 21.15 3.05
C LEU A 184 -1.62 22.59 3.49
N GLN A 185 -2.29 23.09 4.52
CA GLN A 185 -2.01 24.41 5.08
C GLN A 185 -0.60 24.47 5.65
N ALA A 186 -0.18 23.47 6.43
CA ALA A 186 1.16 23.43 7.01
C ALA A 186 2.25 23.48 5.92
N ILE A 187 2.07 22.75 4.82
CA ILE A 187 3.01 22.77 3.68
C ILE A 187 3.02 24.14 2.99
N ILE A 188 1.86 24.77 2.81
CA ILE A 188 1.77 26.13 2.24
C ILE A 188 2.43 27.15 3.19
N GLU A 189 2.23 27.03 4.50
CA GLU A 189 2.86 27.89 5.49
C GLU A 189 4.39 27.75 5.52
N GLU A 190 4.91 26.52 5.37
CA GLU A 190 6.34 26.27 5.26
C GLU A 190 6.93 26.88 3.96
N ALA A 191 6.19 26.78 2.85
CA ALA A 191 6.65 27.26 1.55
C ALA A 191 6.57 28.78 1.37
N PHE A 192 5.59 29.45 1.99
CA PHE A 192 5.27 30.86 1.74
C PHE A 192 5.22 31.73 3.01
N GLY A 193 5.38 31.14 4.20
CA GLY A 193 5.28 31.84 5.47
C GLY A 193 3.85 31.97 6.00
N GLN A 194 3.63 32.92 6.90
CA GLN A 194 2.33 33.11 7.54
C GLN A 194 1.29 33.71 6.59
N TYR A 195 0.06 33.20 6.66
CA TYR A 195 -1.07 33.75 5.94
C TYR A 195 -1.51 35.11 6.52
N ILE A 196 -2.25 35.87 5.72
CA ILE A 196 -2.88 37.13 6.12
C ILE A 196 -4.08 36.79 7.03
N LYS A 197 -4.07 37.34 8.25
CA LYS A 197 -5.18 37.17 9.19
C LYS A 197 -6.47 37.79 8.65
N LEU A 198 -7.46 36.95 8.40
CA LEU A 198 -8.76 37.35 7.90
C LEU A 198 -9.80 37.54 9.03
N PRO A 199 -10.86 38.33 8.79
CA PRO A 199 -11.94 38.52 9.77
C PRO A 199 -12.88 37.32 9.90
N MET A 200 -12.58 36.19 9.25
CA MET A 200 -13.35 34.96 9.28
C MET A 200 -12.40 33.77 9.31
N GLU A 201 -12.66 32.81 10.21
CA GLU A 201 -11.88 31.58 10.32
C GLU A 201 -12.15 30.62 9.16
N GLY A 202 -11.19 29.74 8.87
CA GLY A 202 -11.28 28.78 7.78
C GLY A 202 -10.99 29.36 6.39
N TYR A 203 -10.57 30.63 6.31
CA TYR A 203 -10.14 31.28 5.07
C TYR A 203 -8.73 31.81 5.24
N TYR A 204 -7.87 31.52 4.27
CA TYR A 204 -6.45 31.83 4.35
C TYR A 204 -5.97 32.43 3.03
N ILE A 205 -5.15 33.48 3.12
CA ILE A 205 -4.52 34.12 1.95
C ILE A 205 -3.03 34.23 2.18
N TRP A 206 -2.25 33.79 1.19
CA TRP A 206 -0.83 34.14 1.07
C TRP A 206 -0.68 35.07 -0.13
N SER A 207 -0.08 36.24 0.10
CA SER A 207 0.17 37.22 -0.96
C SER A 207 1.62 37.14 -1.42
N LEU A 208 1.83 36.84 -2.69
CA LEU A 208 3.15 36.71 -3.31
C LEU A 208 3.43 37.92 -4.20
N ALA A 209 4.43 37.87 -5.09
CA ALA A 209 4.77 39.01 -5.95
C ALA A 209 3.63 39.36 -6.92
N ASP A 210 3.16 38.38 -7.69
CA ASP A 210 2.23 38.58 -8.81
C ASP A 210 0.86 37.92 -8.57
N VAL A 211 0.77 36.98 -7.64
CA VAL A 211 -0.42 36.17 -7.38
C VAL A 211 -0.74 36.10 -5.89
N ASN A 212 -1.98 35.75 -5.60
CA ASN A 212 -2.45 35.38 -4.28
C ASN A 212 -2.85 33.90 -4.27
N ILE A 213 -2.52 33.21 -3.18
CA ILE A 213 -2.98 31.84 -2.89
C ILE A 213 -4.13 31.95 -1.90
N PHE A 214 -5.28 31.36 -2.24
CA PHE A 214 -6.50 31.33 -1.44
C PHE A 214 -6.80 29.89 -1.01
N LYS A 215 -7.02 29.64 0.27
CA LYS A 215 -7.41 28.33 0.79
C LYS A 215 -8.64 28.46 1.68
N ASN A 216 -9.61 27.57 1.52
CA ASN A 216 -10.77 27.48 2.38
C ASN A 216 -11.28 26.05 2.64
N ASP A 217 -10.52 25.04 2.22
CA ASP A 217 -10.77 23.63 2.51
C ASP A 217 -9.43 22.88 2.69
N SER A 218 -9.48 21.60 3.09
CA SER A 218 -8.27 20.81 3.41
C SER A 218 -7.64 20.10 2.21
N ARG A 219 -8.26 20.18 1.02
CA ARG A 219 -7.93 19.38 -0.17
C ARG A 219 -7.61 20.23 -1.38
N SER A 220 -7.73 21.54 -1.32
CA SER A 220 -7.44 22.39 -2.45
C SER A 220 -6.98 23.78 -2.03
N TYR A 221 -6.30 24.45 -2.95
CA TYR A 221 -6.05 25.87 -2.86
C TYR A 221 -6.11 26.48 -4.26
N LEU A 222 -6.48 27.76 -4.31
CA LEU A 222 -6.65 28.51 -5.54
C LEU A 222 -5.51 29.52 -5.71
N ILE A 223 -4.96 29.60 -6.91
CA ILE A 223 -4.00 30.62 -7.31
C ILE A 223 -4.73 31.59 -8.24
N MET A 224 -4.72 32.88 -7.91
CA MET A 224 -5.28 33.94 -8.75
C MET A 224 -4.29 35.11 -8.86
N GLU A 225 -4.37 35.88 -9.94
CA GLU A 225 -3.64 37.13 -10.07
C GLU A 225 -4.02 38.11 -8.94
N LYS A 226 -3.06 38.94 -8.52
CA LYS A 226 -3.34 40.06 -7.62
C LYS A 226 -4.42 40.97 -8.22
N GLY A 227 -5.25 41.53 -7.35
CA GLY A 227 -6.42 42.30 -7.75
C GLY A 227 -7.72 41.49 -7.70
N PHE A 228 -7.63 40.16 -7.81
CA PHE A 228 -8.80 39.28 -7.85
C PHE A 228 -9.05 38.57 -6.52
N ALA A 229 -10.28 38.09 -6.34
CA ALA A 229 -10.69 37.27 -5.21
C ALA A 229 -11.67 36.17 -5.69
N PRO A 230 -11.72 35.01 -5.01
CA PRO A 230 -12.63 33.94 -5.39
C PRO A 230 -14.08 34.40 -5.27
N ALA A 231 -14.86 34.28 -6.35
CA ALA A 231 -16.27 34.68 -6.35
C ALA A 231 -17.14 33.88 -5.37
N THR A 232 -16.70 32.66 -5.03
CA THR A 232 -17.35 31.76 -4.07
C THR A 232 -17.13 32.17 -2.62
N TRP A 233 -16.22 33.11 -2.35
CA TRP A 233 -15.94 33.56 -0.99
C TRP A 233 -17.01 34.54 -0.47
N PRO A 234 -17.23 34.62 0.85
CA PRO A 234 -18.12 35.59 1.45
C PRO A 234 -17.83 37.04 1.01
N LYS A 235 -18.88 37.80 0.64
CA LYS A 235 -18.76 39.21 0.18
C LYS A 235 -17.94 40.11 1.10
N LYS A 236 -17.98 39.86 2.42
CA LYS A 236 -17.18 40.60 3.41
C LYS A 236 -15.68 40.37 3.22
N LEU A 237 -15.26 39.15 2.89
CA LEU A 237 -13.86 38.81 2.61
C LEU A 237 -13.42 39.37 1.26
N ILE A 238 -14.26 39.28 0.23
CA ILE A 238 -13.97 39.89 -1.08
C ILE A 238 -13.72 41.39 -0.93
N LYS A 239 -14.59 42.10 -0.19
CA LYS A 239 -14.39 43.53 0.11
C LYS A 239 -13.11 43.79 0.91
N PHE A 240 -12.79 42.93 1.87
CA PHE A 240 -11.56 43.05 2.65
C PHE A 240 -10.35 42.97 1.72
N VAL A 241 -10.28 41.94 0.88
CA VAL A 241 -9.18 41.70 -0.07
C VAL A 241 -8.96 42.89 -1.00
N HIS A 242 -10.03 43.45 -1.59
CA HIS A 242 -9.91 44.62 -2.48
C HIS A 242 -9.57 45.93 -1.75
N ASN A 243 -9.98 46.09 -0.49
CA ASN A 243 -9.71 47.32 0.28
C ASN A 243 -8.33 47.32 0.94
N SER A 244 -7.80 46.14 1.21
CA SER A 244 -6.43 45.97 1.65
C SER A 244 -5.49 46.02 0.45
N SER A 245 -4.30 46.61 0.57
CA SER A 245 -3.28 46.74 -0.49
C SER A 245 -2.75 45.40 -1.05
N TYR A 246 -3.39 44.27 -0.71
CA TYR A 246 -3.14 42.93 -1.20
C TYR A 246 -3.79 42.66 -2.57
N CYS A 247 -4.70 43.55 -3.00
CA CYS A 247 -5.27 43.65 -4.33
C CYS A 247 -5.49 45.16 -4.64
N PRO A 248 -4.52 45.90 -5.22
CA PRO A 248 -4.85 47.21 -5.74
C PRO A 248 -5.96 47.04 -6.77
N ALA A 249 -7.01 47.85 -6.68
CA ALA A 249 -8.10 47.83 -7.64
C ALA A 249 -7.51 47.87 -9.07
N PRO A 250 -8.03 47.07 -10.02
CA PRO A 250 -7.66 47.25 -11.41
C PRO A 250 -7.92 48.71 -11.76
N ALA A 251 -6.91 49.37 -12.35
CA ALA A 251 -7.04 50.74 -12.81
C ALA A 251 -8.33 50.82 -13.62
N GLU A 252 -9.24 51.72 -13.23
CA GLU A 252 -10.43 52.01 -14.00
C GLU A 252 -10.01 52.21 -15.46
N VAL A 253 -10.49 51.33 -16.35
CA VAL A 253 -10.37 51.55 -17.78
C VAL A 253 -11.19 52.80 -18.05
N SER A 254 -10.48 53.93 -18.15
CA SER A 254 -11.07 55.20 -18.48
C SER A 254 -11.57 55.15 -19.93
N LYS A 255 -12.90 55.02 -20.03
CA LYS A 255 -13.82 55.20 -21.18
C LYS A 255 -13.90 54.09 -22.22
#